data_AF-A0A653BY95-F1
#
_entry.id   AF-A0A653BY95-F1
#
_cell.length_a   1.000
_cell.length_b   1.000
_cell.length_c   1.000
_cell.angle_alpha   90.00
_cell.angle_beta   90.00
_cell.angle_gamma   90.00
#
_symmetry.space_group_name_H-M   'P 1'
#
loop_
_entity.id
_entity.type
_entity.pdbx_description
1 polymer ?
#
loop_
_entity_poly.entity_id
_entity_poly.type
_entity_poly.pdbx_seq_one_letter_code
_entity_poly.pdbx_strand_id
1 'polypeptide(L)'
;KANGRKHRVVHFNRLAPFAGDNAEAQVRELQQLHPELNFEDFMATHIGTAKARFGVTLEEHRDLFTVPDEYALAHCVARDLRMSRGIASEFQRLFGQVDELKGQGGRVGQVLELRSGQRRLYYLISKEKSYEKSMYRT
;
A
#
# COMPACT_ATOMS: atom_id res chain seq x y z
N LYS A 1 -26.25 -10.97 -14.64
CA LYS A 1 -25.88 -9.53 -14.54
C LYS A 1 -25.37 -9.27 -13.12
N ALA A 2 -24.06 -9.40 -12.91
CA ALA A 2 -23.41 -9.04 -11.64
C ALA A 2 -22.42 -7.91 -11.97
N ASN A 3 -22.67 -6.74 -11.41
CA ASN A 3 -21.90 -5.53 -11.67
C ASN A 3 -20.57 -5.65 -10.90
N GLY A 4 -19.56 -6.23 -11.53
CA GLY A 4 -18.22 -6.40 -10.97
C GLY A 4 -17.51 -5.04 -10.87
N ARG A 5 -17.74 -4.31 -9.78
CA ARG A 5 -16.95 -3.11 -9.48
C ARG A 5 -15.49 -3.52 -9.29
N LYS A 6 -14.65 -3.09 -10.23
CA LYS A 6 -13.18 -3.21 -10.16
C LYS A 6 -12.68 -2.46 -8.93
N HIS A 7 -11.87 -3.12 -8.11
CA HIS A 7 -11.22 -2.49 -6.97
C HIS A 7 -10.16 -1.50 -7.47
N ARG A 8 -10.30 -0.22 -7.11
CA ARG A 8 -9.31 0.82 -7.38
C ARG A 8 -8.28 0.81 -6.24
N VAL A 9 -7.00 0.67 -6.59
CA VAL A 9 -5.89 0.73 -5.63
C VAL A 9 -5.37 2.17 -5.60
N VAL A 10 -5.37 2.80 -4.42
CA VAL A 10 -4.76 4.12 -4.22
C VAL A 10 -3.51 3.94 -3.38
N HIS A 11 -2.36 4.32 -3.92
CA HIS A 11 -1.07 4.21 -3.25
C HIS A 11 -0.63 5.60 -2.76
N PHE A 12 -0.58 5.81 -1.45
CA PHE A 12 0.07 6.98 -0.87
C PHE A 12 1.39 6.56 -0.26
N ASN A 13 2.47 6.78 -1.01
CA ASN A 13 3.81 6.79 -0.45
C ASN A 13 4.20 8.24 -0.23
N ARG A 14 4.02 8.76 0.99
CA ARG A 14 4.94 9.82 1.43
C ARG A 14 6.28 9.13 1.61
N LEU A 15 7.05 9.08 0.53
CA LEU A 15 8.46 8.76 0.57
C LEU A 15 9.05 9.60 1.72
N ALA A 16 9.62 8.94 2.73
CA ALA A 16 10.58 9.63 3.56
C ALA A 16 11.58 10.31 2.61
N PRO A 17 11.97 11.58 2.84
CA PRO A 17 12.89 12.26 1.95
C PRO A 17 14.09 11.36 1.72
N PHE A 18 14.26 10.97 0.46
CA PHE A 18 15.32 10.09 0.01
C PHE A 18 16.64 10.81 0.27
N ALA A 19 17.43 10.31 1.23
CA ALA A 19 18.71 10.90 1.63
C ALA A 19 19.85 10.44 0.71
N GLY A 20 19.60 10.38 -0.60
CA GLY A 20 20.62 10.09 -1.61
C GLY A 20 20.73 11.25 -2.59
N ASP A 21 21.95 11.51 -3.04
CA ASP A 21 22.27 12.59 -3.97
C ASP A 21 21.70 12.32 -5.36
N ASN A 22 20.47 12.76 -5.61
CA ASN A 22 19.89 12.81 -6.95
C ASN A 22 19.76 14.28 -7.38
N ALA A 23 20.90 14.91 -7.64
CA ALA A 23 20.94 16.29 -8.14
C ALA A 23 20.36 16.45 -9.56
N GLU A 24 20.04 15.36 -10.28
CA GLU A 24 19.69 15.41 -11.70
C GLU A 24 18.46 14.59 -12.12
N ALA A 25 17.61 14.12 -11.20
CA ALA A 25 16.39 13.42 -11.60
C ALA A 25 15.24 14.40 -11.82
N GLN A 26 15.10 14.90 -13.06
CA GLN A 26 13.88 15.61 -13.48
C GLN A 26 12.66 14.70 -13.30
N VAL A 27 11.64 15.19 -12.60
CA VAL A 27 10.33 14.55 -12.51
C VAL A 27 9.76 14.45 -13.92
N ARG A 28 9.74 13.24 -14.49
CA ARG A 28 9.15 12.99 -15.80
C ARG A 28 7.63 13.15 -15.70
N GLU A 29 7.08 14.14 -16.39
CA GLU A 29 5.65 14.21 -16.69
C GLU A 29 5.21 12.92 -17.39
N LEU A 30 4.15 12.31 -16.87
CA LEU A 30 3.62 11.04 -17.34
C LEU A 30 2.82 11.24 -18.63
N GLN A 31 3.39 10.75 -19.75
CA GLN A 31 2.70 10.65 -21.03
C GLN A 31 1.65 9.51 -21.03
N GLN A 32 0.62 9.73 -21.85
CA GLN A 32 -0.75 9.20 -21.75
C GLN A 32 -0.96 7.68 -21.69
N LEU A 33 -2.09 7.35 -21.03
CA LEU A 33 -2.83 6.11 -20.80
C LEU A 33 -2.71 4.99 -21.86
N HIS A 34 -2.45 3.77 -21.37
CA HIS A 34 -2.66 2.50 -22.05
C HIS A 34 -3.94 1.80 -21.53
N PRO A 35 -4.54 0.87 -22.29
CA PRO A 35 -5.81 0.22 -21.95
C PRO A 35 -5.72 -0.62 -20.66
N GLU A 36 -6.84 -0.63 -19.94
CA GLU A 36 -7.09 -1.26 -18.65
C GLU A 36 -6.71 -2.76 -18.60
N LEU A 37 -5.54 -3.07 -18.03
CA LEU A 37 -5.13 -4.45 -17.71
C LEU A 37 -5.91 -4.97 -16.48
N ASN A 38 -6.25 -6.26 -16.47
CA ASN A 38 -6.89 -6.90 -15.31
C ASN A 38 -5.84 -7.34 -14.26
N PHE A 39 -6.31 -7.73 -13.06
CA PHE A 39 -5.45 -8.06 -11.92
C PHE A 39 -4.53 -9.26 -12.16
N GLU A 40 -5.00 -10.28 -12.89
CA GLU A 40 -4.18 -11.45 -13.20
C GLU A 40 -3.08 -11.11 -14.20
N ASP A 41 -3.40 -10.34 -15.25
CA ASP A 41 -2.43 -9.83 -16.22
C ASP A 41 -1.39 -8.89 -15.55
N PHE A 42 -1.83 -8.10 -14.59
CA PHE A 42 -0.98 -7.26 -13.75
C PHE A 42 -0.01 -8.10 -12.93
N MET A 43 -0.49 -9.10 -12.19
CA MET A 43 0.38 -9.95 -11.36
C MET A 43 1.33 -10.81 -12.20
N ALA A 44 0.86 -11.32 -13.34
CA ALA A 44 1.69 -12.09 -14.29
C ALA A 44 2.85 -11.26 -14.85
N THR A 45 2.64 -9.96 -15.05
CA THR A 45 3.68 -9.05 -15.56
C THR A 45 4.66 -8.53 -14.49
N HIS A 46 4.32 -8.65 -13.20
CA HIS A 46 5.20 -8.25 -12.08
C HIS A 46 6.35 -9.23 -11.81
N ILE A 47 6.14 -10.52 -12.12
CA ILE A 47 7.12 -11.58 -11.80
C ILE A 47 8.26 -11.62 -12.84
N GLY A 48 8.05 -11.11 -14.06
CA GLY A 48 8.98 -11.30 -15.19
C GLY A 48 9.83 -10.10 -15.62
N THR A 49 9.48 -8.85 -15.30
CA THR A 49 10.21 -7.68 -15.85
C THR A 49 10.33 -6.53 -14.88
N ALA A 50 11.57 -6.16 -14.56
CA ALA A 50 11.99 -5.12 -13.60
C ALA A 50 11.76 -3.65 -14.05
N LYS A 51 10.74 -3.36 -14.86
CA LYS A 51 10.39 -1.97 -15.23
C LYS A 51 8.98 -1.65 -14.77
N ALA A 52 8.88 -0.78 -13.76
CA ALA A 52 7.64 -0.21 -13.26
C ALA A 52 6.85 0.39 -14.44
N ARG A 53 5.63 -0.12 -14.64
CA ARG A 53 4.78 0.21 -15.79
C ARG A 53 4.06 1.53 -15.50
N PHE A 54 4.50 2.59 -16.17
CA PHE A 54 3.75 3.85 -16.25
C PHE A 54 2.40 3.60 -16.95
N GLY A 55 1.30 4.13 -16.40
CA GLY A 55 -0.03 4.13 -17.05
C GLY A 55 -1.10 3.16 -16.52
N VAL A 56 -0.82 2.35 -15.48
CA VAL A 56 -1.82 1.45 -14.84
C VAL A 56 -2.30 1.95 -13.46
N THR A 57 -1.62 2.96 -12.92
CA THR A 57 -1.89 3.51 -11.59
C THR A 57 -2.29 4.97 -11.75
N LEU A 58 -3.41 5.36 -11.14
CA LEU A 58 -3.80 6.76 -11.01
C LEU A 58 -3.31 7.28 -9.65
N GLU A 59 -2.51 8.33 -9.68
CA GLU A 59 -2.15 9.08 -8.47
C GLU A 59 -3.19 10.18 -8.23
N GLU A 60 -3.76 10.24 -7.03
CA GLU A 60 -4.73 11.27 -6.62
C GLU A 60 -4.26 11.94 -5.34
N HIS A 61 -4.24 13.27 -5.30
CA HIS A 61 -4.00 14.02 -4.06
C HIS A 61 -5.33 14.23 -3.32
N ARG A 62 -5.59 13.40 -2.31
CA ARG A 62 -6.82 13.43 -1.51
C ARG A 62 -6.60 12.77 -0.15
N ASP A 63 -7.60 12.91 0.74
CA ASP A 63 -7.61 12.14 1.99
C ASP A 63 -7.93 10.66 1.71
N LEU A 64 -6.99 9.79 2.06
CA LEU A 64 -7.08 8.33 1.94
C LEU A 64 -8.32 7.75 2.63
N PHE A 65 -8.74 8.29 3.78
CA PHE A 65 -9.83 7.70 4.57
C PHE A 65 -11.21 8.16 4.10
N THR A 66 -11.28 9.13 3.19
CA THR A 66 -12.53 9.62 2.57
C THR A 66 -12.91 8.87 1.29
N VAL A 67 -12.07 7.94 0.82
CA VAL A 67 -12.40 7.13 -0.35
C VAL A 67 -13.59 6.21 -0.04
N PRO A 68 -14.38 5.78 -1.04
CA PRO A 68 -15.47 4.83 -0.83
C PRO A 68 -15.02 3.45 -0.34
N ASP A 69 -15.89 2.70 0.34
CA ASP A 69 -15.57 1.39 0.95
C ASP A 69 -15.26 0.27 -0.06
N GLU A 70 -15.59 0.47 -1.33
CA GLU A 70 -15.22 -0.44 -2.43
C GLU A 70 -13.71 -0.48 -2.71
N TYR A 71 -12.97 0.49 -2.19
CA TYR A 71 -11.51 0.54 -2.23
C TYR A 71 -10.94 -0.24 -1.05
N ALA A 72 -9.99 -1.11 -1.36
CA ALA A 72 -9.12 -1.68 -0.34
C ALA A 72 -8.03 -0.67 0.03
N LEU A 73 -7.71 -0.59 1.32
CA LEU A 73 -6.61 0.26 1.80
C LEU A 73 -5.44 -0.61 2.22
N ALA A 74 -4.23 -0.15 1.97
CA ALA A 74 -3.01 -0.86 2.35
C ALA A 74 -2.01 0.09 2.99
N HIS A 75 -1.30 -0.39 4.01
CA HIS A 75 -0.16 0.34 4.57
C HIS A 75 0.89 -0.61 5.14
N CYS A 76 2.11 -0.11 5.27
CA CYS A 76 3.22 -0.88 5.85
C CYS A 76 3.25 -0.69 7.38
N VAL A 77 3.48 -1.79 8.10
CA VAL A 77 3.60 -1.84 9.55
C VAL A 77 4.78 -2.69 10.00
N ALA A 78 5.13 -2.57 11.28
CA ALA A 78 6.02 -3.51 11.93
C ALA A 78 5.26 -4.71 12.49
N ARG A 79 5.95 -5.83 12.67
CA ARG A 79 5.40 -7.06 13.26
C ARG A 79 4.83 -6.84 14.66
N ASP A 80 5.42 -5.92 15.42
CA ASP A 80 4.95 -5.56 16.77
C ASP A 80 3.60 -4.81 16.81
N LEU A 81 3.06 -4.41 15.66
CA LEU A 81 1.76 -3.74 15.50
C LEU A 81 1.53 -2.56 16.45
N ARG A 82 2.60 -1.83 16.84
CA ARG A 82 2.48 -0.67 17.74
C ARG A 82 1.69 0.48 17.15
N MET A 83 1.83 0.71 15.84
CA MET A 83 1.06 1.67 15.03
C MET A 83 0.90 3.09 15.64
N SER A 84 1.86 3.56 16.43
CA SER A 84 1.67 4.76 17.26
C SER A 84 1.94 6.10 16.57
N ARG A 85 2.27 6.12 15.28
CA ARG A 85 2.63 7.35 14.54
C ARG A 85 2.20 7.30 13.08
N GLY A 86 2.04 8.50 12.50
CA GLY A 86 1.82 8.70 11.08
C GLY A 86 0.49 8.11 10.61
N ILE A 87 0.46 7.59 9.38
CA ILE A 87 -0.77 7.01 8.83
C ILE A 87 -1.22 5.77 9.62
N ALA A 88 -0.29 5.03 10.24
CA ALA A 88 -0.62 3.83 11.01
C ALA A 88 -1.46 4.13 12.26
N SER A 89 -1.26 5.27 12.92
CA SER A 89 -2.09 5.65 14.07
C SER A 89 -3.50 6.01 13.65
N GLU A 90 -3.68 6.59 12.47
CA GLU A 90 -5.01 6.85 11.91
C GLU A 90 -5.72 5.55 11.53
N PHE A 91 -5.02 4.58 10.93
CA PHE A 91 -5.59 3.23 10.70
C PHE A 91 -6.04 2.58 12.01
N GLN A 92 -5.21 2.64 13.06
CA GLN A 92 -5.56 2.09 14.37
C GLN A 92 -6.76 2.83 14.99
N ARG A 93 -6.83 4.16 14.88
CA ARG A 93 -7.94 4.97 15.39
C ARG A 93 -9.26 4.69 14.67
N LEU A 94 -9.22 4.52 13.35
CA LEU A 94 -10.41 4.36 12.50
C LEU A 94 -10.90 2.91 12.42
N PHE A 95 -9.99 1.94 12.36
CA PHE A 95 -10.32 0.53 12.10
C PHE A 95 -10.05 -0.40 13.28
N GLY A 96 -9.18 -0.01 14.21
CA GLY A 96 -8.93 -0.73 15.46
C GLY A 96 -8.56 -2.20 15.27
N GLN A 97 -9.16 -3.06 16.10
CA GLN A 97 -9.08 -4.53 15.99
C GLN A 97 -7.65 -5.09 15.96
N VAL A 98 -6.75 -4.45 16.71
CA VAL A 98 -5.33 -4.85 16.77
C VAL A 98 -5.15 -6.27 17.31
N ASP A 99 -6.03 -6.72 18.19
CA ASP A 99 -5.93 -8.08 18.74
C ASP A 99 -6.31 -9.16 17.71
N GLU A 100 -7.20 -8.85 16.75
CA GLU A 100 -7.46 -9.73 15.60
C GLU A 100 -6.22 -9.82 14.71
N LEU A 101 -5.59 -8.68 14.41
CA LEU A 101 -4.34 -8.64 13.64
C LEU A 101 -3.22 -9.43 14.33
N LYS A 102 -3.08 -9.31 15.66
CA LYS A 102 -2.11 -10.11 16.43
C LYS A 102 -2.42 -11.60 16.37
N GLY A 103 -3.70 -11.97 16.42
CA GLY A 103 -4.15 -13.36 16.33
C GLY A 103 -3.73 -14.06 15.03
N GLN A 104 -3.52 -13.32 13.96
CA GLN A 104 -3.04 -13.86 12.67
C GLN A 104 -1.55 -14.21 12.68
N GLY A 105 -0.75 -13.69 13.61
CA GLY A 105 0.65 -14.12 13.81
C GLY A 105 1.60 -13.86 12.64
N GLY A 106 1.39 -12.79 11.86
CA GLY A 106 2.17 -12.52 10.66
C GLY A 106 3.65 -12.22 10.91
N ARG A 107 4.48 -12.47 9.89
CA ARG A 107 5.93 -12.26 9.88
C ARG A 107 6.32 -11.22 8.83
N VAL A 108 7.55 -10.72 8.90
CA VAL A 108 8.11 -9.82 7.88
C VAL A 108 8.01 -10.48 6.50
N GLY A 109 7.54 -9.70 5.51
CA GLY A 109 7.26 -10.16 4.15
C GLY A 109 5.84 -10.72 3.96
N GLN A 110 5.05 -10.85 5.02
CA GLN A 110 3.65 -11.26 4.94
C GLN A 110 2.69 -10.09 5.05
N VAL A 111 1.42 -10.36 4.72
CA VAL A 111 0.33 -9.39 4.77
C VAL A 111 -0.74 -9.91 5.72
N LEU A 112 -1.23 -9.06 6.61
CA LEU A 112 -2.43 -9.32 7.41
C LEU A 112 -3.64 -8.67 6.74
N GLU A 113 -4.80 -9.31 6.81
CA GLU A 113 -6.06 -8.77 6.32
C GLU A 113 -6.98 -8.45 7.50
N LEU A 114 -7.59 -7.26 7.51
CA LEU A 114 -8.68 -6.91 8.41
C LEU A 114 -9.89 -6.49 7.59
N ARG A 115 -11.09 -6.84 8.05
CA ARG A 115 -12.33 -6.39 7.45
C ARG A 115 -13.02 -5.37 8.34
N SER A 116 -13.46 -4.27 7.73
CA SER A 116 -14.33 -3.28 8.37
C SER A 116 -15.54 -3.04 7.46
N GLY A 117 -16.67 -3.69 7.79
CA GLY A 117 -17.81 -3.76 6.88
C GLY A 117 -17.46 -4.42 5.55
N GLN A 118 -17.64 -3.70 4.44
CA GLN A 118 -17.30 -4.17 3.09
C GLN A 118 -15.83 -3.88 2.70
N ARG A 119 -15.14 -3.04 3.48
CA ARG A 119 -13.78 -2.61 3.18
C ARG A 119 -12.77 -3.66 3.64
N ARG A 120 -11.81 -3.95 2.76
CA ARG A 120 -10.62 -4.77 3.07
C ARG A 120 -9.43 -3.86 3.38
N LEU A 121 -8.71 -4.20 4.44
CA LEU A 121 -7.55 -3.47 4.92
C LEU A 121 -6.35 -4.42 4.93
N TYR A 122 -5.25 -4.02 4.31
CA TYR A 122 -4.04 -4.82 4.20
C TYR A 122 -2.89 -4.18 4.98
N TYR A 123 -2.34 -4.94 5.93
CA TYR A 123 -1.24 -4.53 6.79
C TYR A 123 0.02 -5.29 6.35
N LEU A 124 0.86 -4.64 5.56
CA LEU A 124 2.08 -5.22 5.01
C LEU A 124 3.17 -5.18 6.08
N ILE A 125 3.61 -6.34 6.57
CA ILE A 125 4.64 -6.42 7.61
C ILE A 125 6.00 -6.25 6.94
N SER A 126 6.57 -5.05 7.00
CA SER A 126 7.82 -4.72 6.33
C SER A 126 9.05 -4.73 7.24
N LYS A 127 8.85 -4.79 8.56
CA LYS A 127 9.92 -4.76 9.56
C LYS A 127 9.53 -5.48 10.84
N GLU A 128 10.53 -5.85 11.64
CA GLU A 128 10.29 -6.56 12.89
C GLU A 128 9.73 -5.63 13.97
N LYS A 129 10.32 -4.44 14.12
CA LYS A 129 9.96 -3.51 15.19
C LYS A 129 9.65 -2.11 14.69
N SER A 130 8.72 -1.42 15.36
CA SER A 130 8.21 -0.11 14.92
C SER A 130 9.29 0.97 14.88
N TYR A 131 10.33 0.84 15.71
CA TYR A 131 11.44 1.79 15.83
C TYR A 131 12.63 1.48 14.90
N GLU A 132 12.62 0.35 14.19
CA GLU A 132 13.65 0.05 13.21
C GLU A 132 13.53 0.98 12.00
N LYS A 133 14.69 1.46 11.54
CA LYS A 133 14.80 2.14 10.24
C LYS A 133 14.54 1.12 9.15
N SER A 134 13.81 1.53 8.11
CA SER A 134 13.71 0.73 6.90
C SER A 134 15.10 0.65 6.26
N MET A 135 15.67 -0.54 6.18
CA MET A 135 16.99 -0.76 5.59
C MET A 135 16.81 -1.43 4.23
N TYR A 136 17.20 -0.74 3.16
CA TYR A 136 17.49 -1.39 1.89
C TYR A 136 18.88 -2.01 2.04
N ARG A 137 18.97 -3.35 1.97
CA ARG A 137 20.27 -3.99 1.78
C ARG A 137 20.70 -3.71 0.34
N THR A 138 21.80 -2.98 0.19
CA THR A 138 22.54 -2.86 -1.09
C THR A 138 23.17 -4.18 -1.48
#